data_AF-A0A8I1I713-F1
#
_entry.id   AF-A0A8I1I713-F1
#
_cell.length_a   1.000
_cell.length_b   1.000
_cell.length_c   1.000
_cell.angle_alpha   90.00
_cell.angle_beta   90.00
_cell.angle_gamma   90.00
#
_symmetry.space_group_name_H-M   'P 1'
#
loop_
_entity.id
_entity.type
_entity.pdbx_description
1 polymer ?
#
loop_
_entity_poly.entity_id
_entity_poly.type
_entity_poly.pdbx_seq_one_letter_code
_entity_poly.pdbx_strand_id
1 'polypeptide(L)'
;MVKCFPFLTTESTATWSKEHLQEAANRWEEPIRLAMHGVPLDLAMKATRNQLDMLWTIVQRDEQDKFKMQAHATGLGVWGDGKK
;
A
#
# COMPACT_ATOMS: atom_id res chain seq x y z
N MET A 1 -14.35 -16.94 -3.64
CA MET A 1 -13.96 -16.46 -4.98
C MET A 1 -13.28 -15.11 -4.78
N VAL A 2 -11.95 -15.06 -4.85
CA VAL A 2 -11.20 -13.81 -4.67
C VAL A 2 -11.53 -12.94 -5.87
N LYS A 3 -12.26 -11.84 -5.66
CA LYS A 3 -12.55 -10.88 -6.73
C LYS A 3 -11.28 -10.04 -6.94
N CYS A 4 -10.33 -10.61 -7.67
CA CYS A 4 -9.19 -9.87 -8.20
C CYS A 4 -9.69 -8.82 -9.20
N PHE A 5 -9.03 -7.66 -9.21
CA PHE A 5 -9.35 -6.44 -9.95
C PHE A 5 -9.88 -6.72 -11.37
N PRO A 6 -11.20 -6.64 -11.63
CA PRO A 6 -11.75 -7.08 -12.91
C PRO A 6 -11.25 -6.27 -14.12
N PHE A 7 -10.75 -5.05 -13.89
CA PHE A 7 -10.22 -4.20 -14.95
C PHE A 7 -8.72 -4.41 -15.22
N LEU A 8 -7.95 -4.96 -14.26
CA LEU A 8 -6.50 -5.23 -14.41
C LEU A 8 -6.17 -6.72 -14.55
N THR A 9 -7.08 -7.61 -14.14
CA THR A 9 -6.81 -9.05 -14.01
C THR A 9 -7.78 -9.92 -14.80
N THR A 10 -8.74 -9.33 -15.52
CA THR A 10 -9.56 -10.04 -16.51
C THR A 10 -9.23 -9.54 -17.91
N GLU A 11 -9.18 -10.45 -18.87
CA GLU A 11 -9.11 -10.10 -20.29
C GLU A 11 -10.31 -9.22 -20.65
N SER A 12 -10.05 -7.92 -20.84
CA SER A 12 -11.07 -6.97 -21.28
C SER A 12 -11.17 -7.02 -22.80
N THR A 13 -12.30 -7.47 -23.33
CA THR A 13 -12.63 -7.35 -24.76
C THR A 13 -13.04 -5.93 -25.17
N ALA A 14 -13.16 -5.02 -24.21
CA ALA A 14 -13.50 -3.63 -24.47
C ALA A 14 -12.25 -2.82 -24.88
N THR A 15 -12.42 -1.94 -25.86
CA THR A 15 -11.43 -0.94 -26.29
C THR A 15 -11.53 0.28 -25.39
N TRP A 16 -10.86 0.23 -24.23
CA TRP A 16 -10.79 1.38 -23.32
C TRP A 16 -9.80 2.41 -23.87
N SER A 17 -10.17 3.69 -23.82
CA SER A 17 -9.19 4.74 -24.07
C SER A 17 -8.13 4.76 -22.96
N LYS A 18 -6.92 5.23 -23.28
CA LYS A 18 -5.83 5.38 -22.30
C LYS A 18 -6.26 6.18 -21.07
N GLU A 19 -7.08 7.21 -21.28
CA GLU A 19 -7.62 8.06 -20.22
C GLU A 19 -8.53 7.30 -19.26
N HIS A 20 -9.44 6.46 -19.78
CA HIS A 20 -10.31 5.63 -18.95
C HIS A 20 -9.53 4.59 -18.14
N LEU A 21 -8.49 4.00 -18.73
CA LEU A 21 -7.60 3.08 -18.01
C LEU A 21 -6.87 3.79 -16.88
N GLN A 22 -6.42 5.02 -17.10
CA GLN A 22 -5.73 5.80 -16.09
C GLN A 22 -6.66 6.25 -14.96
N GLU A 23 -7.88 6.69 -15.28
CA GLU A 23 -8.88 7.02 -14.25
C GLU A 23 -9.26 5.81 -13.41
N ALA A 24 -9.44 4.65 -14.06
CA ALA A 24 -9.68 3.39 -13.36
C ALA A 24 -8.49 3.06 -12.45
N ALA A 25 -7.26 3.07 -12.97
CA ALA A 25 -6.06 2.81 -12.17
C ALA A 25 -5.96 3.73 -10.95
N ASN A 26 -6.16 5.04 -11.12
CA ASN A 26 -6.12 6.02 -10.04
C ASN A 26 -7.19 5.75 -8.96
N ARG A 27 -8.38 5.30 -9.36
CA ARG A 27 -9.46 4.95 -8.42
C ARG A 27 -9.12 3.75 -7.53
N TRP A 28 -8.33 2.81 -8.06
CA TRP A 28 -8.01 1.56 -7.38
C TRP A 28 -6.65 1.55 -6.70
N GLU A 29 -5.81 2.53 -7.00
CA GLU A 29 -4.46 2.65 -6.45
C GLU A 29 -4.44 2.57 -4.92
N GLU A 30 -5.28 3.36 -4.24
CA GLU A 30 -5.30 3.46 -2.80
C GLU A 30 -5.78 2.17 -2.10
N PRO A 31 -6.90 1.53 -2.52
CA PRO A 31 -7.27 0.20 -2.03
C PRO A 31 -6.21 -0.89 -2.29
N ILE A 32 -5.56 -0.87 -3.45
CA ILE A 32 -4.48 -1.83 -3.79
C ILE A 32 -3.30 -1.64 -2.86
N ARG A 33 -2.85 -0.39 -2.66
CA ARG A 33 -1.74 -0.08 -1.75
C ARG A 33 -2.06 -0.56 -0.35
N LEU A 34 -3.23 -0.24 0.20
CA LEU A 34 -3.64 -0.73 1.52
C LEU A 34 -3.62 -2.26 1.61
N ALA A 35 -4.06 -2.96 0.57
CA ALA A 35 -4.00 -4.42 0.52
C ALA A 35 -2.56 -4.96 0.54
N MET A 36 -1.61 -4.30 -0.13
CA MET A 36 -0.19 -4.65 -0.05
C MET A 36 0.38 -4.50 1.38
N HIS A 37 -0.16 -3.59 2.19
CA HIS A 37 0.22 -3.43 3.60
C HIS A 37 -0.60 -4.33 4.55
N GLY A 38 -1.37 -5.28 4.02
CA GLY A 38 -2.08 -6.29 4.80
C GLY A 38 -3.51 -5.92 5.21
N VAL A 39 -4.03 -4.77 4.78
CA VAL A 39 -5.45 -4.44 4.98
C VAL A 39 -6.30 -5.34 4.07
N PRO A 40 -7.34 -6.02 4.58
CA PRO A 40 -8.19 -6.85 3.73
C PRO A 40 -8.77 -6.03 2.56
N LEU A 41 -8.54 -6.51 1.33
CA LEU A 41 -8.98 -5.80 0.12
C LEU A 41 -10.50 -5.57 0.11
N ASP A 42 -11.29 -6.55 0.57
CA ASP A 42 -12.75 -6.40 0.69
C ASP A 42 -13.17 -5.25 1.61
N LEU A 43 -12.35 -4.93 2.62
CA LEU A 43 -12.59 -3.81 3.53
C LEU A 43 -12.19 -2.50 2.86
N ALA A 44 -11.02 -2.46 2.22
CA ALA A 44 -10.56 -1.28 1.49
C ALA A 44 -11.51 -0.90 0.33
N MET A 45 -12.04 -1.88 -0.41
CA MET A 45 -12.97 -1.63 -1.52
C MET A 45 -14.34 -1.10 -1.08
N LYS A 46 -14.76 -1.37 0.17
CA LYS A 46 -16.05 -0.91 0.72
C LYS A 46 -15.91 0.39 1.53
N ALA A 47 -14.67 0.82 1.80
CA ALA A 47 -14.40 2.01 2.57
C ALA A 47 -14.72 3.27 1.75
N THR A 48 -15.24 4.28 2.44
CA THR A 48 -15.32 5.64 1.89
C THR A 48 -13.91 6.24 1.75
N ARG A 49 -13.77 7.29 0.95
CA ARG A 49 -12.48 7.97 0.75
C ARG A 49 -11.84 8.45 2.06
N ASN A 50 -12.63 8.97 3.00
CA ASN A 50 -12.15 9.38 4.32
C ASN A 50 -11.66 8.19 5.17
N GLN A 51 -12.31 7.03 5.03
CA GLN A 51 -11.89 5.82 5.72
C GLN A 51 -10.61 5.23 5.11
N LEU A 52 -10.46 5.28 3.79
CA LEU A 52 -9.22 4.91 3.09
C LEU A 52 -8.04 5.77 3.57
N ASP A 53 -8.23 7.09 3.66
CA ASP A 53 -7.20 8.03 4.12
C ASP A 53 -6.78 7.77 5.58
N MET A 54 -7.74 7.46 6.46
CA MET A 54 -7.40 7.06 7.84
C MET A 54 -6.63 5.73 7.90
N LEU A 55 -7.03 4.73 7.10
CA LEU A 55 -6.31 3.46 7.03
C LEU A 55 -4.88 3.66 6.50
N TRP A 56 -4.73 4.53 5.51
CA TRP A 56 -3.43 4.89 4.95
C TRP A 56 -2.55 5.60 5.97
N THR A 57 -3.12 6.50 6.76
CA THR A 57 -2.42 7.18 7.86
C THR A 57 -1.90 6.18 8.91
N ILE A 58 -2.66 5.13 9.22
CA ILE A 58 -2.23 4.08 10.16
C ILE A 58 -1.04 3.31 9.57
N VAL A 59 -1.14 2.89 8.30
CA VAL A 59 -0.06 2.19 7.59
C VAL A 59 1.21 3.03 7.57
N GLN A 60 1.12 4.31 7.22
CA GLN A 60 2.29 5.20 7.21
C GLN A 60 2.96 5.32 8.58
N ARG A 61 2.18 5.40 9.66
CA ARG A 61 2.74 5.45 11.02
C ARG A 61 3.45 4.15 11.39
N ASP A 62 2.89 3.00 11.04
CA ASP A 62 3.50 1.69 11.28
C ASP A 62 4.83 1.54 10.49
N GLU A 63 4.87 1.98 9.23
CA GLU A 63 6.10 1.99 8.43
C GLU A 63 7.17 2.92 9.03
N GLN A 64 6.77 4.10 9.48
CA GLN A 64 7.68 5.05 10.15
C GLN A 64 8.22 4.47 11.46
N ASP A 65 7.40 3.80 12.25
CA ASP A 65 7.83 3.21 13.51
C ASP A 65 8.75 2.01 13.26
N LYS A 66 8.47 1.17 12.26
CA LYS A 66 9.38 0.10 11.80
C LYS A 66 10.71 0.66 11.33
N PHE A 67 10.69 1.74 10.55
CA PHE A 67 11.91 2.40 10.07
C PHE A 67 12.75 2.95 11.23
N LYS A 68 12.12 3.63 12.19
CA LYS A 68 12.80 4.11 13.41
C LYS A 68 13.39 2.95 14.20
N MET A 69 12.64 1.87 14.41
CA MET A 69 13.13 0.69 15.13
C MET A 69 14.33 0.04 14.41
N GLN A 70 14.30 -0.06 13.08
CA GLN A 70 15.43 -0.54 12.30
C GLN A 70 16.63 0.39 12.37
N ALA A 71 16.44 1.71 12.30
CA ALA A 71 17.49 2.70 12.47
C ALA A 71 18.13 2.62 13.87
N HIS A 72 17.33 2.42 14.92
CA HIS A 72 17.84 2.19 16.27
C HIS A 72 18.58 0.85 16.42
N ALA A 73 18.07 -0.23 15.82
CA ALA A 73 18.70 -1.55 15.85
C ALA A 73 20.02 -1.61 15.06
N THR A 74 20.09 -0.92 13.91
CA THR A 74 21.30 -0.81 13.09
C THR A 74 22.30 0.20 13.64
N GLY A 75 21.83 1.27 14.31
CA GLY A 75 22.68 2.25 14.98
C GLY A 75 23.37 1.74 16.26
N LEU A 76 22.86 0.66 16.85
CA LEU A 76 23.49 -0.03 17.99
C LEU A 76 24.62 -1.00 17.57
N GLY A 77 24.82 -1.22 16.27
CA GLY A 77 25.81 -2.18 15.74
C GLY A 77 27.15 -1.59 15.25
N VAL A 78 27.34 -0.26 15.26
CA VAL A 78 28.56 0.41 14.74
C VAL A 78 29.21 1.34 15.77
N TRP A 79 29.17 0.97 17.05
CA TRP A 79 29.94 1.64 18.12
C TRP A 79 30.73 0.64 18.95
N GLY A 80 31.44 -0.25 18.26
CA GLY A 80 32.33 -1.21 18.90
C GLY A 80 33.31 -1.77 17.90
N ASP A 81 34.31 -0.98 17.51
CA ASP A 81 35.73 -1.33 17.67
C ASP A 81 36.60 -0.31 16.91
N GLY A 82 37.68 0.16 17.55
CA GLY A 82 38.56 1.16 16.94
C GLY A 82 39.15 2.19 17.91
N LYS A 83 39.33 1.84 19.18
CA LYS A 83 40.34 2.49 20.03
C LYS A 83 41.17 1.43 20.75
N LYS A 84 42.24 0.99 20.09
CA LYS A 84 43.56 0.78 20.70
C LYS A 84 44.63 1.12 19.67
#